data_AF-A0A371MG34-F1
#
_entry.id   AF-A0A371MG34-F1
#
_cell.length_a   1.000
_cell.length_b   1.000
_cell.length_c   1.000
_cell.angle_alpha   90.00
_cell.angle_beta   90.00
_cell.angle_gamma   90.00
#
_symmetry.space_group_name_H-M   'P 1'
#
loop_
_entity.id
_entity.type
_entity.pdbx_description
1 polymer ?
#
loop_
_entity_poly.entity_id
_entity_poly.type
_entity_poly.pdbx_seq_one_letter_code
_entity_poly.pdbx_strand_id
1 'polypeptide(L)'
;MTTDTDATRDRHTCTACGEAYPTARLLVLHRGARHPDDLDAGEVEAYREAYYEEEDELKSFRIRALGVLVLLYFGFLMLFIVFAS
;
A
#
# COMPACT_ATOMS: atom_id res chain seq x y z
N MET A 1 26.61 -12.67 -19.62
CA MET A 1 27.22 -12.90 -18.29
C MET A 1 26.08 -12.90 -17.30
N THR A 2 25.48 -14.07 -17.08
CA THR A 2 24.34 -14.27 -16.18
C THR A 2 24.90 -14.30 -14.76
N THR A 3 24.67 -13.25 -13.98
CA THR A 3 25.00 -13.25 -12.55
C THR A 3 24.03 -14.16 -11.82
N ASP A 4 24.47 -15.41 -11.72
CA ASP A 4 24.16 -16.36 -10.65
C ASP A 4 24.61 -15.72 -9.32
N THR A 5 23.73 -14.97 -8.67
CA THR A 5 23.99 -14.40 -7.33
C THR A 5 22.67 -14.24 -6.61
N ASP A 6 22.03 -15.35 -6.24
CA ASP A 6 21.13 -15.41 -5.08
C ASP A 6 20.79 -16.87 -4.71
N ALA A 7 21.81 -17.70 -4.55
CA ALA A 7 21.66 -18.94 -3.79
C ALA A 7 21.41 -18.53 -2.32
N THR A 8 20.21 -18.82 -1.83
CA THR A 8 19.75 -18.65 -0.43
C THR A 8 19.19 -17.26 -0.04
N ARG A 9 18.32 -16.65 -0.86
CA ARG A 9 17.17 -15.93 -0.29
C ARG A 9 16.10 -16.93 0.05
N ASP A 10 15.50 -16.85 1.23
CA ASP A 10 14.32 -17.63 1.62
C ASP A 10 13.28 -17.55 0.51
N ARG A 11 13.23 -18.57 -0.34
CA ARG A 11 12.39 -18.58 -1.53
C ARG A 11 11.07 -19.17 -1.09
N HIS A 12 10.09 -18.30 -0.91
CA HIS A 12 8.78 -18.68 -0.40
C HIS A 12 7.97 -19.30 -1.53
N THR A 13 7.74 -20.60 -1.47
CA THR A 13 7.00 -21.35 -2.49
C THR A 13 5.53 -21.44 -2.15
N CYS A 14 4.67 -21.16 -3.13
CA CYS A 14 3.23 -21.33 -2.96
C CYS A 14 2.88 -22.82 -3.00
N THR A 15 2.23 -23.35 -1.96
CA THR A 15 1.87 -24.77 -1.89
C THR A 15 0.78 -25.15 -2.90
N ALA A 16 -0.03 -24.20 -3.36
CA ALA A 16 -1.13 -24.43 -4.30
C ALA A 16 -0.68 -24.47 -5.78
N CYS A 17 0.32 -23.68 -6.16
CA CYS A 17 0.79 -23.59 -7.56
C CYS A 17 2.26 -23.96 -7.76
N GLY A 18 3.04 -24.11 -6.69
CA GLY A 18 4.45 -24.49 -6.73
C GLY A 18 5.41 -23.36 -7.12
N GLU A 19 4.91 -22.15 -7.40
CA GLU A 19 5.74 -21.04 -7.85
C GLU A 19 6.55 -20.44 -6.69
N ALA A 20 7.80 -20.07 -6.98
CA ALA A 20 8.77 -19.66 -5.98
C ALA A 20 8.96 -18.14 -5.99
N TYR A 21 8.63 -17.49 -4.88
CA TYR A 21 8.67 -16.04 -4.74
C TYR A 21 9.87 -15.59 -3.92
N PRO A 22 10.44 -14.41 -4.25
CA PRO A 22 11.62 -13.89 -3.56
C PRO A 22 11.33 -13.31 -2.18
N THR A 23 10.05 -13.08 -1.82
CA THR A 23 9.64 -12.56 -0.50
C THR A 23 8.32 -13.17 -0.04
N ALA A 24 8.14 -13.32 1.28
CA ALA A 24 6.90 -13.82 1.88
C ALA A 24 5.70 -12.93 1.54
N ARG A 25 5.91 -11.60 1.47
CA ARG A 25 4.86 -10.63 1.12
C ARG A 25 4.31 -10.86 -0.29
N LEU A 26 5.17 -11.16 -1.26
CA LEU A 26 4.73 -11.47 -2.63
C LEU A 26 3.95 -12.77 -2.71
N LEU A 27 4.32 -13.76 -1.90
CA LEU A 27 3.56 -15.01 -1.80
C LEU A 27 2.16 -14.79 -1.21
N VAL A 28 2.04 -13.99 -0.13
CA VAL A 28 0.73 -13.64 0.46
C VAL A 28 -0.14 -12.88 -0.54
N LEU A 29 0.43 -11.92 -1.27
CA LEU A 29 -0.27 -11.17 -2.30
C LEU A 29 -0.75 -12.07 -3.45
N HIS A 30 0.12 -12.98 -3.90
CA HIS A 30 -0.23 -13.96 -4.93
C HIS A 30 -1.35 -14.90 -4.48
N ARG A 31 -1.28 -15.39 -3.23
CA ARG A 31 -2.29 -16.27 -2.66
C ARG A 31 -3.65 -15.57 -2.59
N GLY A 32 -3.69 -14.35 -2.05
CA GLY A 32 -4.90 -13.53 -2.02
C GLY A 32 -5.50 -13.24 -3.41
N ALA A 33 -4.66 -13.03 -4.42
CA ALA A 33 -5.11 -12.70 -5.79
C ALA A 33 -5.53 -13.91 -6.63
N ARG A 34 -4.96 -15.10 -6.39
CA ARG A 34 -5.10 -16.27 -7.29
C ARG A 34 -5.65 -17.52 -6.62
N HIS A 35 -5.57 -17.61 -5.29
CA HIS A 35 -6.05 -18.74 -4.50
C HIS A 35 -6.89 -18.25 -3.29
N PRO A 36 -7.96 -17.45 -3.51
CA PRO A 36 -8.80 -16.91 -2.45
C PRO A 36 -9.46 -18.00 -1.58
N ASP A 37 -9.67 -19.19 -2.15
CA ASP A 37 -10.32 -20.33 -1.49
C ASP A 37 -9.38 -21.13 -0.56
N ASP A 38 -8.08 -20.85 -0.60
CA ASP A 38 -7.02 -21.57 0.13
C ASP A 38 -6.32 -20.68 1.18
N LEU A 39 -6.92 -19.52 1.50
CA LEU A 39 -6.49 -18.67 2.61
C LEU A 39 -7.22 -19.06 3.90
N ASP A 40 -6.45 -19.27 4.95
CA ASP A 40 -7.01 -19.39 6.30
C ASP A 40 -7.48 -18.02 6.82
N ALA A 41 -8.43 -18.02 7.76
CA ALA A 41 -9.00 -16.80 8.32
C ALA A 41 -7.93 -15.85 8.92
N GLY A 42 -6.82 -16.39 9.43
CA GLY A 42 -5.68 -15.60 9.92
C GLY A 42 -4.87 -14.93 8.81
N GLU A 43 -4.71 -15.59 7.66
CA GLU A 43 -4.01 -15.02 6.49
C GLU A 43 -4.86 -13.92 5.81
N VAL A 44 -6.19 -14.06 5.83
CA VAL A 44 -7.12 -13.03 5.36
C VAL A 44 -7.06 -11.77 6.23
N GLU A 45 -6.96 -11.93 7.55
CA GLU A 45 -6.89 -10.79 8.46
C GLU A 45 -5.55 -10.07 8.37
N ALA A 46 -4.43 -10.81 8.25
CA ALA A 46 -3.11 -10.23 8.00
C ALA A 46 -3.04 -9.46 6.66
N TYR A 47 -3.72 -9.93 5.62
CA TYR A 47 -3.86 -9.20 4.36
C TYR A 47 -4.67 -7.91 4.54
N ARG A 48 -5.78 -7.96 5.28
CA ARG A 48 -6.60 -6.76 5.57
C ARG A 48 -5.82 -5.73 6.36
N GLU A 49 -5.11 -6.15 7.39
CA GLU A 49 -4.33 -5.25 8.24
C GLU A 49 -3.24 -4.53 7.44
N ALA A 50 -2.49 -5.27 6.61
CA ALA A 50 -1.49 -4.68 5.70
C ALA A 50 -2.12 -3.77 4.64
N TYR A 51 -3.33 -4.09 4.16
CA TYR A 51 -4.07 -3.24 3.21
C TYR A 51 -4.56 -1.94 3.85
N TYR A 52 -5.00 -1.99 5.12
CA TYR A 52 -5.42 -0.79 5.86
C TYR A 52 -4.24 0.11 6.24
N GLU A 53 -3.09 -0.47 6.57
CA GLU A 53 -1.85 0.28 6.83
C GLU A 53 -1.40 1.07 5.59
N GLU A 54 -1.50 0.49 4.39
CA GLU A 54 -1.19 1.19 3.14
C GLU A 54 -2.21 2.28 2.76
N GLU A 55 -3.49 2.11 3.07
CA GLU A 55 -4.50 3.13 2.78
C GLU A 55 -4.32 4.40 3.63
N ASP A 56 -3.84 4.28 4.87
CA ASP A 56 -3.72 5.41 5.78
C ASP A 56 -2.57 6.35 5.37
N GLU A 57 -1.47 5.79 4.85
CA GLU A 57 -0.40 6.59 4.27
C GLU A 57 -0.87 7.36 3.04
N LEU A 58 -1.63 6.75 2.12
CA LEU A 58 -2.14 7.42 0.92
C LEU A 58 -3.26 8.44 1.20
N LYS A 59 -4.13 8.18 2.19
CA LYS A 59 -5.18 9.11 2.61
C LYS A 59 -4.61 10.34 3.32
N SER A 60 -3.57 10.17 4.14
CA SER A 60 -2.94 11.28 4.87
C SER A 60 -2.35 12.33 3.92
N PHE A 61 -1.72 11.92 2.82
CA PHE A 61 -1.20 12.85 1.81
C PHE A 61 -2.31 13.65 1.12
N ARG A 62 -3.41 12.99 0.75
CA ARG A 62 -4.56 13.65 0.10
C ARG A 62 -5.24 14.64 1.04
N ILE A 63 -5.47 14.27 2.30
CA ILE A 63 -6.08 15.15 3.29
C ILE A 63 -5.17 16.33 3.59
N ARG A 64 -3.85 16.12 3.68
CA ARG A 64 -2.89 17.20 3.92
C ARG A 64 -2.83 18.18 2.76
N ALA A 65 -2.81 17.69 1.51
CA ALA A 65 -2.86 18.52 0.32
C ALA A 65 -4.15 19.34 0.22
N LEU A 66 -5.31 18.70 0.47
CA LEU A 66 -6.60 19.40 0.53
C LEU A 66 -6.64 20.44 1.64
N GLY A 67 -6.13 20.12 2.83
CA GLY A 67 -6.06 21.07 3.95
C GLY A 67 -5.23 22.31 3.63
N VAL A 68 -4.07 22.14 2.99
CA VAL A 68 -3.23 23.25 2.53
C VAL A 68 -3.96 24.10 1.49
N LEU A 69 -4.61 23.48 0.50
CA LEU A 69 -5.36 24.20 -0.54
C LEU A 69 -6.51 25.03 0.04
N VAL A 70 -7.27 24.44 0.96
CA VAL A 70 -8.37 25.12 1.67
C VAL A 70 -7.84 26.32 2.45
N LEU A 71 -6.76 26.16 3.23
CA LEU A 71 -6.15 27.26 3.97
C LEU A 71 -5.66 28.38 3.05
N LEU A 72 -5.03 28.04 1.93
CA LEU A 72 -4.60 29.02 0.93
C LEU A 72 -5.80 29.78 0.37
N TYR A 73 -6.86 29.09 -0.03
CA TYR A 73 -8.07 29.71 -0.58
C TYR A 73 -8.71 30.70 0.41
N PHE A 74 -8.92 30.28 1.66
CA PHE A 74 -9.47 31.15 2.69
C PHE A 74 -8.53 32.31 3.03
N GLY A 75 -7.21 32.07 3.06
CA GLY A 75 -6.21 33.11 3.24
C GLY A 75 -6.25 34.16 2.13
N PHE A 76 -6.33 33.73 0.87
CA PHE A 76 -6.50 34.61 -0.28
C PHE A 76 -7.81 35.38 -0.22
N LEU A 77 -8.92 34.75 0.20
CA LEU A 77 -10.20 35.44 0.38
C LEU A 77 -10.13 36.51 1.47
N MET A 78 -9.53 36.20 2.62
CA MET A 78 -9.32 37.16 3.70
C MET A 78 -8.49 38.35 3.21
N LEU A 79 -7.39 38.07 2.49
CA LEU A 79 -6.53 39.10 1.94
C LEU A 79 -7.29 39.97 0.93
N PHE A 80 -8.04 39.35 0.02
CA PHE A 80 -8.90 40.07 -0.92
C PHE A 80 -9.91 40.97 -0.21
N ILE A 81 -10.61 40.48 0.82
CA ILE A 81 -11.57 41.28 1.59
C ILE A 81 -10.91 42.49 2.27
N VAL A 82 -9.73 42.30 2.85
CA VAL A 82 -8.99 43.39 3.51
C VAL A 82 -8.45 44.41 2.52
N PHE A 83 -7.96 44.00 1.35
CA PHE A 83 -7.42 44.90 0.33
C PHE A 83 -8.49 45.54 -0.56
N ALA A 84 -9.65 44.91 -0.71
CA ALA A 84 -10.77 45.41 -1.50
C ALA A 84 -11.83 46.14 -0.66
N SER A 85 -11.64 46.25 0.66
CA SER A 85 -12.39 47.18 1.54
C SER A 85 -11.72 48.54 1.56
#